data_AF-A0A3D4P9S6-F1
#
_entry.id   AF-A0A3D4P9S6-F1
#
_cell.length_a   1.000
_cell.length_b   1.000
_cell.length_c   1.000
_cell.angle_alpha   90.00
_cell.angle_beta   90.00
_cell.angle_gamma   90.00
#
_symmetry.space_group_name_H-M   'P 1'
#
loop_
_entity.id
_entity.type
_entity.pdbx_description
1 polymer ?
#
loop_
_entity_poly.entity_id
_entity_poly.type
_entity_poly.pdbx_seq_one_letter_code
_entity_poly.pdbx_strand_id
1 'polypeptide(L)'
;ETGTIMGVVDNASGFGLLDVRPEVKLKAIIEISRALAGTTEIDKLLPKILDTLFSIFPHADRGCILIKNQETGKMVPRAIKHRHSSNDDSVKLSKTILNSVLEERKGILSADAATDARFEASESISSLTIRSMMCVPLLGLSGEPLGVINIDTQNPISQFRQEDLDLLLAVAGQAALSYESAKLMVSYAEKQKQDSEMQIARNVQHALLPEDFPIIPEYEIYASYESAQEVGGDYYDIIKLDEDHLCLAFGDVAGKGVPAALVMSRLSSVVRSTMTFVKDACEAVCEINNHMCAKAVEGRFVTFVLIILNLKDNTMTCVNAGHMSPMVLQADKNVIEFSEDSVGIPIGVLEDYPYEVVSYDIKPGDIITIYTDGVSEAMNYENELYGMEHLRNFVKQATPNATDLGKEVLADVKRHAAGRPQNDDITLMSFGRKL
;
A
#
# COMPACT_ATOMS: atom_id res chain seq x y z
N GLU A 1 -43.36 -36.02 18.07
CA GLU A 1 -43.94 -35.26 16.95
C GLU A 1 -43.42 -33.83 17.04
N THR A 2 -42.32 -33.59 16.33
CA THR A 2 -42.21 -32.62 15.23
C THR A 2 -42.15 -31.16 15.70
N GLY A 3 -40.94 -30.75 16.12
CA GLY A 3 -40.54 -29.34 16.09
C GLY A 3 -40.65 -28.85 14.66
N THR A 4 -41.56 -27.90 14.45
CA THR A 4 -41.93 -27.43 13.12
C THR A 4 -40.80 -26.59 12.53
N ILE A 5 -40.26 -27.02 11.39
CA ILE A 5 -39.58 -26.12 10.46
C ILE A 5 -40.64 -25.16 9.95
N MET A 6 -40.63 -23.90 10.37
CA MET A 6 -41.44 -22.85 9.75
C MET A 6 -40.51 -21.79 9.17
N GLY A 7 -40.62 -21.59 7.85
CA GLY A 7 -39.97 -20.50 7.13
C GLY A 7 -38.89 -20.92 6.13
N VAL A 8 -39.30 -21.53 5.01
CA VAL A 8 -38.58 -21.41 3.74
C VAL A 8 -39.09 -20.13 3.09
N VAL A 9 -38.27 -19.10 2.97
CA VAL A 9 -38.52 -18.02 2.02
C VAL A 9 -37.60 -18.26 0.83
N ASP A 10 -38.15 -18.92 -0.18
CA ASP A 10 -37.61 -18.88 -1.53
C ASP A 10 -37.70 -17.44 -2.04
N ASN A 11 -36.63 -16.99 -2.68
CA ASN A 11 -36.57 -15.72 -3.38
C ASN A 11 -37.41 -15.80 -4.67
N ALA A 12 -38.73 -15.95 -4.56
CA ALA A 12 -39.66 -15.82 -5.67
C ALA A 12 -41.11 -15.70 -5.16
N SER A 13 -41.72 -14.53 -5.43
CA SER A 13 -43.16 -14.28 -5.50
C SER A 13 -44.04 -14.46 -4.25
N GLY A 14 -44.76 -13.39 -3.89
CA GLY A 14 -46.02 -13.47 -3.15
C GLY A 14 -46.07 -12.62 -1.88
N PHE A 15 -46.55 -11.38 -2.00
CA PHE A 15 -47.03 -10.59 -0.87
C PHE A 15 -48.21 -11.33 -0.20
N GLY A 16 -47.93 -12.06 0.89
CA GLY A 16 -48.93 -12.63 1.78
C GLY A 16 -49.42 -11.59 2.78
N LEU A 17 -50.71 -11.27 2.69
CA LEU A 17 -51.45 -10.34 3.55
C LEU A 17 -51.74 -10.92 4.94
N LEU A 18 -51.82 -10.02 5.94
CA LEU A 18 -52.35 -10.12 7.33
C LEU A 18 -51.36 -10.64 8.39
N ASP A 19 -51.08 -10.00 9.53
CA ASP A 19 -51.63 -8.78 10.17
C ASP A 19 -50.58 -8.17 11.13
N VAL A 20 -49.50 -7.60 10.58
CA VAL A 20 -48.62 -6.65 11.29
C VAL A 20 -48.73 -5.33 10.57
N ARG A 21 -49.06 -4.25 11.28
CA ARG A 21 -49.17 -2.89 10.72
C ARG A 21 -47.89 -2.58 9.92
N PRO A 22 -47.96 -2.52 8.57
CA PRO A 22 -46.78 -2.29 7.71
C PRO A 22 -46.04 -1.01 8.10
N GLU A 23 -46.79 -0.05 8.65
CA GLU A 23 -46.33 1.20 9.24
C GLU A 23 -45.28 1.00 10.35
N VAL A 24 -45.42 -0.02 11.20
CA VAL A 24 -44.47 -0.27 12.30
C VAL A 24 -43.19 -0.90 11.77
N LYS A 25 -43.28 -1.86 10.84
CA LYS A 25 -42.11 -2.45 10.16
C LYS A 25 -41.33 -1.39 9.38
N LEU A 26 -42.04 -0.57 8.59
CA LEU A 26 -41.43 0.49 7.81
C LEU A 26 -40.83 1.58 8.70
N LYS A 27 -41.52 1.96 9.80
CA LYS A 27 -41.01 2.92 10.76
C LYS A 27 -39.75 2.42 11.47
N ALA A 28 -39.71 1.16 11.88
CA ALA A 28 -38.52 0.52 12.46
C ALA A 28 -37.33 0.56 11.48
N ILE A 29 -37.55 0.17 10.21
CA ILE A 29 -36.52 0.21 9.17
C ILE A 29 -36.03 1.65 8.92
N ILE A 30 -36.94 2.62 8.87
CA ILE A 30 -36.60 4.04 8.68
C ILE A 30 -35.88 4.62 9.89
N GLU A 31 -36.29 4.29 11.11
CA GLU A 31 -35.62 4.73 12.35
C GLU A 31 -34.22 4.16 12.44
N ILE A 32 -34.03 2.89 12.09
CA ILE A 32 -32.71 2.27 12.01
C ILE A 32 -31.90 2.93 10.90
N SER A 33 -32.44 3.06 9.69
CA SER A 33 -31.76 3.74 8.59
C SER A 33 -31.31 5.16 8.97
N ARG A 34 -32.14 5.93 9.68
CA ARG A 34 -31.80 7.27 10.20
C ARG A 34 -30.80 7.25 11.35
N ALA A 35 -30.92 6.31 12.30
CA ALA A 35 -30.02 6.19 13.43
C ALA A 35 -28.61 5.74 13.00
N LEU A 36 -28.55 4.97 11.91
CA LEU A 36 -27.31 4.50 11.28
C LEU A 36 -26.74 5.54 10.31
N ALA A 37 -27.58 6.34 9.65
CA ALA A 37 -27.14 7.46 8.83
C ALA A 37 -26.36 8.49 9.66
N GLY A 38 -25.07 8.64 9.37
CA GLY A 38 -24.18 9.63 10.00
C GLY A 38 -23.37 9.14 11.19
N THR A 39 -23.43 7.85 11.56
CA THR A 39 -22.49 7.28 12.53
C THR A 39 -21.27 6.71 11.80
N THR A 40 -20.12 7.39 11.89
CA THR A 40 -18.84 6.94 11.31
C THR A 40 -18.06 5.99 12.23
N GLU A 41 -18.41 5.95 13.51
CA GLU A 41 -17.75 5.11 14.50
C GLU A 41 -18.45 3.75 14.66
N ILE A 42 -17.80 2.69 14.19
CA ILE A 42 -18.30 1.29 14.28
C ILE A 42 -18.68 0.91 15.71
N ASP A 43 -17.87 1.33 16.69
CA ASP A 43 -18.08 0.98 18.11
C ASP A 43 -19.31 1.67 18.72
N LYS A 44 -19.80 2.77 18.11
CA LYS A 44 -21.07 3.40 18.49
C LYS A 44 -22.25 2.90 17.65
N LEU A 45 -21.99 2.38 16.45
CA LEU A 45 -23.00 1.87 15.54
C LEU A 45 -23.71 0.63 16.12
N LEU A 46 -22.95 -0.38 16.54
CA LEU A 46 -23.50 -1.66 16.99
C LEU A 46 -24.35 -1.55 18.28
N PRO A 47 -23.97 -0.78 19.31
CA PRO A 47 -24.83 -0.51 20.45
C PRO A 47 -26.12 0.21 20.08
N LYS A 48 -26.07 1.21 19.18
CA LYS A 48 -27.28 1.91 18.70
C LYS A 48 -28.24 0.97 17.95
N ILE A 49 -27.71 0.00 17.19
CA ILE A 49 -28.52 -1.04 16.54
C ILE A 49 -29.27 -1.85 17.62
N LEU A 50 -28.57 -2.29 18.67
CA LEU A 50 -29.21 -2.98 19.79
C LEU A 50 -30.23 -2.10 20.52
N ASP A 51 -29.94 -0.81 20.72
CA ASP A 51 -30.87 0.12 21.35
C ASP A 51 -32.18 0.24 20.59
N THR A 52 -32.08 0.33 19.26
CA THR A 52 -33.24 0.42 18.37
C THR A 52 -34.00 -0.90 18.34
N LEU A 53 -33.30 -2.04 18.27
CA LEU A 53 -33.90 -3.37 18.36
C LEU A 53 -34.68 -3.58 19.66
N PHE A 54 -34.16 -3.13 20.81
CA PHE A 54 -34.87 -3.21 22.09
C PHE A 54 -36.08 -2.28 22.18
N SER A 55 -36.11 -1.21 21.39
CA SER A 55 -37.27 -0.32 21.29
C SER A 55 -38.38 -0.96 20.42
N ILE A 56 -37.99 -1.69 19.38
CA ILE A 56 -38.88 -2.43 18.48
C ILE A 56 -39.46 -3.68 19.17
N PHE A 57 -38.61 -4.41 19.91
CA PHE A 57 -38.97 -5.64 20.62
C PHE A 57 -39.05 -5.40 22.13
N PRO A 58 -40.18 -4.92 22.67
CA PRO A 58 -40.32 -4.57 24.09
C PRO A 58 -40.19 -5.78 25.03
N HIS A 59 -40.42 -7.00 24.51
CA HIS A 59 -40.28 -8.25 25.26
C HIS A 59 -38.85 -8.82 25.23
N ALA A 60 -37.91 -8.22 24.49
CA ALA A 60 -36.53 -8.67 24.47
C ALA A 60 -35.82 -8.38 25.80
N ASP A 61 -35.23 -9.39 26.43
CA ASP A 61 -34.50 -9.26 27.69
C ASP A 61 -33.00 -9.08 27.47
N ARG A 62 -32.44 -9.80 26.48
CA ARG A 62 -31.00 -9.77 26.16
C ARG A 62 -30.78 -9.74 24.66
N GLY A 63 -29.70 -9.10 24.25
CA GLY A 63 -29.28 -9.06 22.86
C GLY A 63 -27.78 -8.89 22.72
N CYS A 64 -27.22 -9.53 21.69
CA CYS A 64 -25.78 -9.52 21.41
C CYS A 64 -25.55 -9.46 19.90
N ILE A 65 -24.58 -8.64 19.49
CA ILE A 65 -24.05 -8.64 18.13
C ILE A 65 -22.64 -9.22 18.18
N LEU A 66 -22.47 -10.35 17.48
CA LEU A 66 -21.18 -10.99 17.26
C LEU A 66 -20.69 -10.61 15.87
N ILE A 67 -19.44 -10.16 15.77
CA ILE A 67 -18.80 -9.85 14.48
C ILE A 67 -17.60 -10.77 14.30
N LYS A 68 -17.38 -11.20 13.06
CA LYS A 68 -16.23 -12.01 12.69
C LYS A 68 -14.96 -11.16 12.71
N ASN A 69 -14.00 -11.53 13.56
CA ASN A 69 -12.65 -10.98 13.50
C ASN A 69 -11.93 -11.54 12.26
N GLN A 70 -11.37 -10.67 11.42
CA GLN A 70 -10.73 -11.08 10.17
C GLN A 70 -9.36 -11.75 10.37
N GLU A 71 -8.62 -11.41 11.43
CA GLU A 71 -7.30 -11.99 11.71
C GLU A 71 -7.41 -13.41 12.30
N THR A 72 -8.38 -13.61 13.18
CA THR A 72 -8.53 -14.90 13.90
C THR A 72 -9.65 -15.78 13.34
N GLY A 73 -10.52 -15.22 12.48
CA GLY A 73 -11.73 -15.88 11.97
C GLY A 73 -12.81 -16.13 13.03
N LYS A 74 -12.57 -15.77 14.31
CA LYS A 74 -13.46 -16.04 15.43
C LYS A 74 -14.54 -14.97 15.55
N MET A 75 -15.72 -15.39 16.02
CA MET A 75 -16.81 -14.49 16.37
C MET A 75 -16.57 -13.86 17.73
N VAL A 76 -16.56 -12.53 17.77
CA VAL A 76 -16.30 -11.75 18.98
C VAL A 76 -17.51 -10.86 19.27
N PRO A 77 -17.99 -10.81 20.52
CA PRO A 77 -19.04 -9.86 20.91
C PRO A 77 -18.52 -8.44 20.78
N ARG A 78 -19.21 -7.62 19.98
CA ARG A 78 -18.89 -6.20 19.79
C ARG A 78 -19.94 -5.28 20.41
N ALA A 79 -21.16 -5.77 20.63
CA ALA A 79 -22.18 -5.06 21.37
C ALA A 79 -23.05 -6.06 22.14
N ILE A 80 -23.37 -5.72 23.39
CA ILE A 80 -24.23 -6.51 24.27
C ILE A 80 -25.19 -5.55 24.97
N LYS A 81 -26.47 -5.93 25.07
CA LYS A 81 -27.49 -5.16 25.78
C LYS A 81 -28.37 -6.06 26.64
N HIS A 82 -28.68 -5.60 27.85
CA HIS A 82 -29.60 -6.24 28.79
C HIS A 82 -30.70 -5.24 29.18
N ARG A 83 -31.95 -5.69 29.23
CA ARG A 83 -33.08 -4.86 29.69
C ARG A 83 -33.13 -4.77 31.21
N HIS A 84 -32.85 -5.89 31.88
CA HIS A 84 -32.80 -6.00 33.34
C HIS A 84 -31.36 -6.29 33.77
N SER A 85 -30.83 -5.49 34.70
CA SER A 85 -29.51 -5.71 35.30
C SER A 85 -29.57 -6.92 36.23
N SER A 86 -29.16 -8.09 35.76
CA SER A 86 -28.97 -9.29 36.57
C SER A 86 -27.51 -9.76 36.45
N ASN A 87 -26.97 -10.30 37.54
CA ASN A 87 -25.54 -10.62 37.82
C ASN A 87 -24.89 -11.70 36.91
N ASP A 88 -25.38 -11.93 35.69
CA ASP A 88 -24.76 -12.91 34.78
C ASP A 88 -24.29 -12.18 33.50
N ASP A 89 -23.06 -11.69 33.55
CA ASP A 89 -22.44 -10.78 32.57
C ASP A 89 -22.13 -11.42 31.20
N SER A 90 -22.67 -12.60 30.88
CA SER A 90 -22.37 -13.27 29.61
C SER A 90 -23.63 -13.75 28.86
N VAL A 91 -23.93 -13.08 27.74
CA VAL A 91 -24.82 -13.64 26.71
C VAL A 91 -24.07 -14.80 26.04
N LYS A 92 -24.28 -16.03 26.54
CA LYS A 92 -23.70 -17.25 25.97
C LYS A 92 -24.56 -17.75 24.82
N LEU A 93 -24.12 -17.49 23.58
CA LEU A 93 -24.73 -18.08 22.39
C LEU A 93 -24.20 -19.52 22.19
N SER A 94 -25.11 -20.47 21.95
CA SER A 94 -24.73 -21.85 21.62
C SER A 94 -23.91 -21.89 20.32
N LYS A 95 -22.79 -22.60 20.33
CA LYS A 95 -21.93 -22.79 19.15
C LYS A 95 -22.68 -23.44 18.00
N THR A 96 -23.61 -24.35 18.30
CA THR A 96 -24.42 -25.05 17.30
C THR A 96 -25.32 -24.08 16.52
N ILE A 97 -25.97 -23.16 17.22
CA ILE A 97 -26.86 -22.15 16.61
C ILE A 97 -26.03 -21.16 15.82
N LEU A 98 -24.93 -20.68 16.40
CA LEU A 98 -24.02 -19.77 15.72
C LEU A 98 -23.53 -20.38 14.40
N ASN A 99 -23.06 -21.64 14.42
CA ASN A 99 -22.56 -22.29 13.21
C ASN A 99 -23.68 -22.53 12.19
N SER A 100 -24.86 -23.00 12.59
CA SER A 100 -25.99 -23.21 11.68
C SER A 100 -26.43 -21.90 11.01
N VAL A 101 -26.53 -20.79 11.75
CA VAL A 101 -26.86 -19.47 11.17
C VAL A 101 -25.81 -19.01 10.17
N LEU A 102 -24.53 -19.26 10.43
CA LEU A 102 -23.43 -18.83 9.56
C LEU A 102 -23.27 -19.70 8.30
N GLU A 103 -23.42 -21.01 8.44
CA GLU A 103 -23.31 -21.98 7.34
C GLU A 103 -24.54 -21.92 6.43
N GLU A 104 -25.74 -21.93 7.01
CA GLU A 104 -26.99 -21.93 6.26
C GLU A 104 -27.39 -20.53 5.79
N ARG A 105 -26.79 -19.47 6.36
CA ARG A 105 -27.08 -18.05 6.07
C ARG A 105 -28.57 -17.71 6.26
N LYS A 106 -29.20 -18.34 7.25
CA LYS A 106 -30.64 -18.21 7.55
C LYS A 106 -30.86 -17.83 9.00
N GLY A 107 -31.97 -17.13 9.24
CA GLY A 107 -32.44 -16.81 10.59
C GLY A 107 -33.03 -18.04 11.28
N ILE A 108 -32.77 -18.18 12.57
CA ILE A 108 -33.32 -19.24 13.43
C ILE A 108 -34.23 -18.59 14.47
N LEU A 109 -35.46 -19.09 14.56
CA LEU A 109 -36.41 -18.82 15.64
C LEU A 109 -36.57 -20.08 16.48
N SER A 110 -36.48 -19.94 17.80
CA SER A 110 -36.81 -21.00 18.76
C SER A 110 -37.85 -20.49 19.76
N ALA A 111 -38.98 -21.19 19.85
CA ALA A 111 -40.10 -20.85 20.73
C ALA A 111 -40.02 -21.51 22.11
N ASP A 112 -39.23 -22.58 22.23
CA ASP A 112 -38.84 -23.21 23.49
C ASP A 112 -37.42 -23.78 23.37
N ALA A 113 -36.42 -22.93 23.64
CA ALA A 113 -35.01 -23.29 23.50
C ALA A 113 -34.57 -24.42 24.45
N ALA A 114 -35.36 -24.72 25.49
CA ALA A 114 -35.07 -25.77 26.47
C ALA A 114 -35.50 -27.18 26.01
N THR A 115 -36.39 -27.29 25.03
CA THR A 115 -36.93 -28.59 24.53
C THR A 115 -36.62 -28.86 23.06
N ASP A 116 -35.93 -27.95 22.37
CA ASP A 116 -35.57 -28.08 20.97
C ASP A 116 -34.35 -29.00 20.79
N ALA A 117 -34.51 -30.10 20.04
CA ALA A 117 -33.49 -31.14 19.86
C ALA A 117 -32.16 -30.62 19.26
N ARG A 118 -32.16 -29.47 18.58
CA ARG A 118 -30.93 -28.81 18.08
C ARG A 118 -30.05 -28.26 19.22
N PHE A 119 -30.60 -28.19 20.44
CA PHE A 119 -30.01 -27.59 21.63
C PHE A 119 -29.48 -28.66 22.61
N GLU A 120 -29.84 -29.94 22.48
CA GLU A 120 -29.41 -31.02 23.39
C GLU A 120 -27.91 -31.34 23.33
N ALA A 121 -27.21 -30.97 22.26
CA ALA A 121 -25.80 -31.33 22.05
C ALA A 121 -24.77 -30.34 22.66
N SER A 122 -25.20 -29.24 23.29
CA SER A 122 -24.29 -28.27 23.92
C SER A 122 -24.55 -28.17 25.42
N GLU A 123 -23.56 -28.56 26.24
CA GLU A 123 -23.55 -28.57 27.72
C GLU A 123 -23.89 -27.22 28.41
N SER A 124 -24.18 -26.15 27.67
CA SER A 124 -24.28 -24.78 28.19
C SER A 124 -25.70 -24.26 28.43
N ILE A 125 -26.77 -25.05 28.21
CA ILE A 125 -28.14 -24.52 28.14
C ILE A 125 -28.97 -24.81 29.40
N SER A 126 -28.64 -25.83 30.20
CA SER A 126 -29.30 -26.06 31.50
C SER A 126 -29.10 -24.91 32.51
N SER A 127 -28.19 -23.98 32.22
CA SER A 127 -27.89 -22.78 33.02
C SER A 127 -28.46 -21.47 32.46
N LEU A 128 -29.03 -21.47 31.25
CA LEU A 128 -29.58 -20.26 30.62
C LEU A 128 -31.10 -20.36 30.59
N THR A 129 -31.78 -19.54 31.39
CA THR A 129 -33.25 -19.41 31.47
C THR A 129 -33.86 -18.80 30.18
N ILE A 130 -33.48 -19.28 29.00
CA ILE A 130 -33.98 -18.81 27.70
C ILE A 130 -35.30 -19.52 27.39
N ARG A 131 -36.36 -18.74 27.15
CA ARG A 131 -37.66 -19.28 26.74
C ARG A 131 -37.85 -19.18 25.23
N SER A 132 -37.58 -18.02 24.65
CA SER A 132 -37.62 -17.84 23.19
C SER A 132 -36.44 -17.00 22.72
N MET A 133 -35.93 -17.31 21.53
CA MET A 133 -34.80 -16.60 20.93
C MET A 133 -34.90 -16.49 19.41
N MET A 134 -34.30 -15.42 18.88
CA MET A 134 -34.08 -15.21 17.46
C MET A 134 -32.58 -14.96 17.22
N CYS A 135 -32.01 -15.66 16.26
CA CYS A 135 -30.64 -15.45 15.81
C CYS A 135 -30.61 -15.30 14.30
N VAL A 136 -30.09 -14.19 13.79
CA VAL A 136 -30.04 -13.89 12.35
C VAL A 136 -28.63 -13.54 11.90
N PRO A 137 -28.25 -13.85 10.66
CA PRO A 137 -26.95 -13.49 10.13
C PRO A 137 -26.90 -12.01 9.72
N LEU A 138 -25.74 -11.38 9.92
CA LEU A 138 -25.38 -10.13 9.26
C LEU A 138 -24.67 -10.49 7.96
N LEU A 139 -25.37 -10.39 6.83
CA LEU A 139 -24.83 -10.73 5.51
C LEU A 139 -24.29 -9.47 4.83
N GLY A 140 -23.03 -9.53 4.40
CA GLY A 140 -22.38 -8.47 3.61
C GLY A 140 -22.91 -8.41 2.17
N LEU A 141 -22.44 -7.43 1.41
CA LEU A 141 -22.84 -7.19 0.02
C LEU A 141 -22.60 -8.39 -0.91
N SER A 142 -21.52 -9.15 -0.70
CA SER A 142 -21.25 -10.39 -1.45
C SER A 142 -21.90 -11.64 -0.84
N GLY A 143 -22.74 -11.48 0.18
CA GLY A 143 -23.53 -12.54 0.80
C GLY A 143 -22.75 -13.40 1.81
N GLU A 144 -21.52 -13.04 2.16
CA GLU A 144 -20.77 -13.65 3.24
C GLU A 144 -21.28 -13.18 4.62
N PRO A 145 -21.24 -14.05 5.63
CA PRO A 145 -21.63 -13.66 6.98
C PRO A 145 -20.53 -12.83 7.65
N LEU A 146 -20.82 -11.56 7.91
CA LEU A 146 -20.01 -10.63 8.68
C LEU A 146 -20.13 -10.87 10.19
N GLY A 147 -21.27 -11.41 10.62
CA GLY A 147 -21.65 -11.47 12.03
C GLY A 147 -22.99 -12.17 12.25
N VAL A 148 -23.46 -12.16 13.49
CA VAL A 148 -24.84 -12.52 13.83
C VAL A 148 -25.42 -11.52 14.84
N ILE A 149 -26.74 -11.31 14.76
CA ILE A 149 -27.53 -10.65 15.80
C ILE A 149 -28.33 -11.74 16.52
N ASN A 150 -28.17 -11.82 17.83
CA ASN A 150 -28.99 -12.67 18.71
C ASN A 150 -29.83 -11.80 19.64
N ILE A 151 -31.12 -12.13 19.77
CA ILE A 151 -32.04 -11.54 20.75
C ILE A 151 -32.80 -12.67 21.45
N ASP A 152 -32.89 -12.62 22.76
CA ASP A 152 -33.63 -13.61 23.55
C ASP A 152 -34.52 -12.98 24.64
N THR A 153 -35.52 -13.75 25.06
CA THR A 153 -36.41 -13.45 26.18
C THR A 153 -36.48 -14.62 27.16
N GLN A 154 -36.57 -14.25 28.44
CA GLN A 154 -36.74 -15.14 29.58
C GLN A 154 -38.21 -15.24 30.01
N ASN A 155 -39.09 -14.39 29.45
CA ASN A 155 -40.49 -14.33 29.82
C ASN A 155 -41.27 -15.55 29.26
N PRO A 156 -41.89 -16.38 30.11
CA PRO A 156 -42.61 -17.58 29.68
C PRO A 156 -43.91 -17.31 28.90
N ILE A 157 -44.43 -16.08 28.93
CA ILE A 157 -45.69 -15.69 28.27
C ILE A 157 -45.43 -15.03 26.90
N SER A 158 -44.26 -14.41 26.73
CA SER A 158 -43.90 -13.66 25.53
C SER A 158 -42.94 -14.49 24.67
N GLN A 159 -43.46 -15.12 23.62
CA GLN A 159 -42.65 -15.84 22.62
C GLN A 159 -42.52 -15.01 21.35
N PHE A 160 -41.33 -15.04 20.73
CA PHE A 160 -41.13 -14.45 19.41
C PHE A 160 -41.86 -15.27 18.34
N ARG A 161 -42.42 -14.57 17.35
CA ARG A 161 -43.16 -15.17 16.23
C ARG A 161 -42.37 -15.05 14.93
N GLN A 162 -42.83 -15.74 13.88
CA GLN A 162 -42.21 -15.66 12.56
C GLN A 162 -42.16 -14.22 12.03
N GLU A 163 -43.19 -13.43 12.32
CA GLU A 163 -43.26 -12.02 11.93
C GLU A 163 -42.16 -11.16 12.58
N ASP A 164 -41.76 -11.50 13.81
CA ASP A 164 -40.65 -10.87 14.53
C ASP A 164 -39.30 -11.26 13.90
N LEU A 165 -39.16 -12.53 13.49
CA LEU A 165 -37.97 -13.01 12.77
C LEU A 165 -37.82 -12.30 11.43
N ASP A 166 -38.90 -12.15 10.66
CA ASP A 166 -38.87 -11.45 9.37
C ASP A 166 -38.48 -9.97 9.55
N LEU A 167 -38.98 -9.33 10.61
CA LEU A 167 -38.58 -7.97 10.96
C LEU A 167 -37.10 -7.90 11.35
N LEU A 168 -36.63 -8.84 12.18
CA LEU A 168 -35.24 -8.90 12.60
C LEU A 168 -34.29 -9.17 11.41
N LEU A 169 -34.67 -10.00 10.45
CA LEU A 169 -33.92 -10.23 9.21
C LEU A 169 -33.81 -8.96 8.36
N ALA A 170 -34.92 -8.21 8.22
CA ALA A 170 -34.90 -6.93 7.50
C ALA A 170 -34.00 -5.91 8.19
N VAL A 171 -34.06 -5.83 9.52
CA VAL A 171 -33.18 -4.97 10.32
C VAL A 171 -31.72 -5.42 10.20
N ALA A 172 -31.45 -6.72 10.26
CA ALA A 172 -30.11 -7.28 10.13
C ALA A 172 -29.50 -6.98 8.77
N GLY A 173 -30.28 -7.01 7.68
CA GLY A 173 -29.82 -6.59 6.36
C GLY A 173 -29.38 -5.12 6.35
N GLN A 174 -30.20 -4.21 6.91
CA GLN A 174 -29.83 -2.79 7.00
C GLN A 174 -28.64 -2.52 7.93
N ALA A 175 -28.59 -3.24 9.05
CA ALA A 175 -27.47 -3.17 10.00
C ALA A 175 -26.17 -3.67 9.37
N ALA A 176 -26.21 -4.76 8.60
CA ALA A 176 -25.05 -5.31 7.90
C ALA A 176 -24.51 -4.33 6.86
N LEU A 177 -25.40 -3.75 6.02
CA LEU A 177 -25.03 -2.73 5.04
C LEU A 177 -24.38 -1.50 5.68
N SER A 178 -24.96 -1.02 6.79
CA SER A 178 -24.44 0.16 7.49
C SER A 178 -23.09 -0.13 8.15
N TYR A 179 -22.94 -1.32 8.74
CA TYR A 179 -21.68 -1.75 9.34
C TYR A 179 -20.57 -1.88 8.30
N GLU A 180 -20.86 -2.51 7.16
CA GLU A 180 -19.90 -2.67 6.07
C GLU A 180 -19.51 -1.32 5.45
N SER A 181 -20.49 -0.44 5.23
CA SER A 181 -20.24 0.91 4.71
C SER A 181 -19.37 1.74 5.67
N ALA A 182 -19.65 1.71 6.97
CA ALA A 182 -18.84 2.41 7.98
C ALA A 182 -17.42 1.86 8.02
N LYS A 183 -17.25 0.54 7.94
CA LYS A 183 -15.93 -0.10 7.87
C LYS A 183 -15.14 0.33 6.63
N LEU A 184 -15.77 0.30 5.45
CA LEU A 184 -15.14 0.75 4.21
C LEU A 184 -14.74 2.23 4.28
N MET A 185 -15.58 3.08 4.87
CA MET A 185 -15.28 4.50 5.03
C MET A 185 -14.07 4.75 5.92
N VAL A 186 -13.94 4.03 7.04
CA VAL A 186 -12.78 4.12 7.93
C VAL A 186 -11.51 3.68 7.20
N SER A 187 -11.53 2.51 6.57
CA SER A 187 -10.36 2.02 5.81
C SER A 187 -9.99 2.93 4.64
N TYR A 188 -10.98 3.54 3.97
CA TYR A 188 -10.74 4.51 2.92
C TYR A 188 -10.09 5.79 3.45
N ALA A 189 -10.57 6.32 4.59
CA ALA A 189 -10.00 7.51 5.22
C ALA A 189 -8.55 7.26 5.71
N GLU A 190 -8.27 6.09 6.29
CA GLU A 190 -6.92 5.67 6.67
C GLU A 190 -6.00 5.58 5.45
N LYS A 191 -6.46 4.95 4.37
CA LYS A 191 -5.71 4.87 3.12
C LYS A 191 -5.45 6.25 2.51
N GLN A 192 -6.46 7.11 2.43
CA GLN A 192 -6.30 8.49 1.94
C GLN A 192 -5.26 9.27 2.76
N LYS A 193 -5.25 9.08 4.08
CA LYS A 193 -4.26 9.72 4.96
C LYS A 193 -2.85 9.21 4.64
N GLN A 194 -2.68 7.89 4.49
CA GLN A 194 -1.40 7.28 4.12
C GLN A 194 -0.90 7.76 2.74
N ASP A 195 -1.79 7.77 1.74
CA ASP A 195 -1.48 8.24 0.39
C ASP A 195 -1.06 9.72 0.41
N SER A 196 -1.75 10.54 1.22
CA SER A 196 -1.39 11.96 1.40
C SER A 196 -0.04 12.16 2.09
N GLU A 197 0.28 11.38 3.12
CA GLU A 197 1.59 11.43 3.79
C GLU A 197 2.70 11.01 2.83
N MET A 198 2.45 10.02 1.99
CA MET A 198 3.39 9.54 1.00
C MET A 198 3.63 10.55 -0.13
N GLN A 199 2.58 11.25 -0.60
CA GLN A 199 2.74 12.33 -1.57
C GLN A 199 3.59 13.47 -1.03
N ILE A 200 3.49 13.77 0.27
CA ILE A 200 4.35 14.77 0.93
C ILE A 200 5.80 14.28 0.92
N ALA A 201 6.05 13.01 1.29
CA ALA A 201 7.38 12.43 1.27
C ALA A 201 8.01 12.46 -0.13
N ARG A 202 7.21 12.12 -1.16
CA ARG A 202 7.59 12.24 -2.58
C ARG A 202 8.05 13.64 -2.94
N ASN A 203 7.27 14.66 -2.58
CA ASN A 203 7.60 16.06 -2.88
C ASN A 203 8.90 16.50 -2.18
N VAL A 204 9.10 16.07 -0.93
CA VAL A 204 10.34 16.35 -0.20
C VAL A 204 11.54 15.70 -0.88
N GLN A 205 11.42 14.43 -1.30
CA GLN A 205 12.49 13.73 -1.99
C GLN A 205 12.81 14.35 -3.35
N HIS A 206 11.80 14.68 -4.16
CA HIS A 206 12.01 15.36 -5.43
C HIS A 206 12.72 16.71 -5.25
N ALA A 207 12.43 17.45 -4.18
CA ALA A 207 13.10 18.71 -3.88
C ALA A 207 14.58 18.56 -3.48
N LEU A 208 15.06 17.33 -3.19
CA LEU A 208 16.48 17.04 -2.97
C LEU A 208 17.25 16.81 -4.27
N LEU A 209 16.55 16.56 -5.37
CA LEU A 209 17.14 16.40 -6.70
C LEU A 209 17.15 17.77 -7.41
N PRO A 210 18.18 18.09 -8.21
CA PRO A 210 18.22 19.36 -8.91
C PRO A 210 17.18 19.40 -10.04
N GLU A 211 16.32 20.41 -10.04
CA GLU A 211 15.38 20.69 -11.16
C GLU A 211 16.05 21.50 -12.28
N ASP A 212 16.95 22.41 -11.91
CA ASP A 212 17.71 23.25 -12.82
C ASP A 212 19.19 22.84 -12.82
N PHE A 213 19.77 22.79 -14.02
CA PHE A 213 21.19 22.47 -14.19
C PHE A 213 22.01 23.73 -14.47
N PRO A 214 23.27 23.82 -14.01
CA PRO A 214 24.15 24.92 -14.35
C PRO A 214 24.36 24.98 -15.87
N ILE A 215 24.23 26.17 -16.45
CA ILE A 215 24.48 26.39 -17.87
C ILE A 215 25.99 26.43 -18.10
N ILE A 216 26.52 25.39 -18.75
CA ILE A 216 27.93 25.30 -19.15
C ILE A 216 28.00 25.50 -20.67
N PRO A 217 28.61 26.57 -21.20
CA PRO A 217 28.54 26.92 -22.62
C PRO A 217 28.94 25.78 -23.58
N GLU A 218 30.02 25.06 -23.29
CA GLU A 218 30.56 24.00 -24.15
C GLU A 218 29.90 22.63 -23.93
N TYR A 219 29.05 22.49 -22.91
CA TYR A 219 28.45 21.21 -22.53
C TYR A 219 26.93 21.22 -22.65
N GLU A 220 26.38 20.04 -22.86
CA GLU A 220 24.95 19.75 -22.74
C GLU A 220 24.78 18.73 -21.63
N ILE A 221 23.75 18.91 -20.80
CA ILE A 221 23.46 18.05 -19.66
C ILE A 221 21.96 17.82 -19.61
N TYR A 222 21.60 16.56 -19.41
CA TYR A 222 20.25 16.10 -19.17
C TYR A 222 20.27 15.08 -18.04
N ALA A 223 19.28 15.15 -17.17
CA ALA A 223 19.01 14.12 -16.19
C ALA A 223 17.51 13.94 -16.01
N SER A 224 17.09 12.73 -15.69
CA SER A 224 15.70 12.40 -15.40
C SER A 224 15.63 11.31 -14.33
N TYR A 225 14.58 11.37 -13.52
CA TYR A 225 14.28 10.43 -12.44
C TYR A 225 12.78 10.11 -12.45
N GLU A 226 12.44 8.83 -12.54
CA GLU A 226 11.08 8.32 -12.47
C GLU A 226 10.99 7.19 -11.45
N SER A 227 10.33 7.46 -10.31
CA SER A 227 10.21 6.50 -9.22
C SER A 227 9.19 5.39 -9.52
N ALA A 228 9.50 4.14 -9.13
CA ALA A 228 8.59 3.00 -9.27
C ALA A 228 7.48 2.97 -8.25
N GLN A 229 7.80 3.47 -7.07
CA GLN A 229 6.86 3.69 -5.99
C GLN A 229 6.71 5.20 -5.78
N GLU A 230 6.00 5.58 -4.73
CA GLU A 230 5.85 7.01 -4.43
C GLU A 230 7.17 7.68 -4.03
N VAL A 231 8.11 6.92 -3.46
CA VAL A 231 9.47 7.36 -3.13
C VAL A 231 10.47 6.27 -3.55
N GLY A 232 11.67 6.68 -3.94
CA GLY A 232 12.66 5.79 -4.55
C GLY A 232 14.05 5.81 -3.90
N GLY A 233 14.96 4.97 -4.40
CA GLY A 233 16.36 4.87 -3.97
C GLY A 233 17.32 5.69 -4.81
N ASP A 234 16.98 6.01 -6.06
CA ASP A 234 17.94 6.65 -6.97
C ASP A 234 18.24 8.10 -6.60
N TYR A 235 19.47 8.51 -6.89
CA TYR A 235 20.04 9.82 -6.62
C TYR A 235 20.81 10.32 -7.83
N TYR A 236 20.68 11.61 -8.12
CA TYR A 236 21.63 12.32 -8.94
C TYR A 236 21.78 13.77 -8.49
N ASP A 237 22.93 14.37 -8.78
CA ASP A 237 23.17 15.80 -8.55
C ASP A 237 24.21 16.35 -9.52
N ILE A 238 24.13 17.66 -9.77
CA ILE A 238 24.99 18.39 -10.70
C ILE A 238 25.44 19.66 -9.98
N ILE A 239 26.68 19.66 -9.50
CA ILE A 239 27.19 20.69 -8.58
C ILE A 239 28.35 21.44 -9.24
N LYS A 240 28.15 22.72 -9.53
CA LYS A 240 29.26 23.61 -9.94
C LYS A 240 30.15 23.86 -8.72
N LEU A 241 31.37 23.34 -8.72
CA LEU A 241 32.31 23.45 -7.59
C LEU A 241 33.05 24.79 -7.60
N ASP A 242 33.43 25.24 -8.80
CA ASP A 242 34.01 26.56 -9.09
C ASP A 242 33.85 26.87 -10.59
N GLU A 243 34.59 27.85 -11.12
CA GLU A 243 34.51 28.22 -12.54
C GLU A 243 35.01 27.15 -13.50
N ASP A 244 35.92 26.29 -13.06
CA ASP A 244 36.60 25.30 -13.90
C ASP A 244 36.13 23.86 -13.61
N HIS A 245 35.42 23.61 -12.50
CA HIS A 245 35.04 22.25 -12.10
C HIS A 245 33.53 22.06 -11.91
N LEU A 246 33.03 20.99 -12.51
CA LEU A 246 31.66 20.51 -12.34
C LEU A 246 31.68 19.08 -11.77
N CYS A 247 30.91 18.85 -10.72
CA CYS A 247 30.68 17.52 -10.16
C CYS A 247 29.35 16.96 -10.66
N LEU A 248 29.38 15.71 -11.09
CA LEU A 248 28.21 14.90 -11.43
C LEU A 248 28.19 13.71 -10.49
N ALA A 249 27.16 13.60 -9.68
CA ALA A 249 26.95 12.49 -8.76
C ALA A 249 25.74 11.67 -9.23
N PHE A 250 25.85 10.35 -9.14
CA PHE A 250 24.80 9.44 -9.56
C PHE A 250 24.84 8.19 -8.68
N GLY A 251 23.70 7.70 -8.20
CA GLY A 251 23.68 6.46 -7.46
C GLY A 251 22.30 5.85 -7.27
N ASP A 252 22.31 4.61 -6.81
CA ASP A 252 21.12 3.80 -6.56
C ASP A 252 21.29 3.06 -5.23
N VAL A 253 20.33 3.28 -4.34
CA VAL A 253 20.27 2.63 -3.03
C VAL A 253 19.59 1.27 -3.16
N ALA A 254 20.28 0.23 -2.72
CA ALA A 254 19.72 -1.12 -2.69
C ALA A 254 18.36 -1.20 -1.96
N GLY A 255 17.37 -1.75 -2.66
CA GLY A 255 15.98 -1.92 -2.21
C GLY A 255 15.10 -0.70 -2.49
N LYS A 256 13.82 -0.73 -2.09
CA LYS A 256 12.81 0.23 -2.59
C LYS A 256 12.01 0.90 -1.48
N GLY A 257 11.25 1.94 -1.86
CA GLY A 257 10.31 2.63 -0.99
C GLY A 257 10.98 3.48 0.10
N VAL A 258 10.26 3.71 1.20
CA VAL A 258 10.66 4.65 2.26
C VAL A 258 12.08 4.41 2.81
N PRO A 259 12.52 3.17 3.12
CA PRO A 259 13.86 2.97 3.65
C PRO A 259 14.97 3.37 2.67
N ALA A 260 14.79 3.10 1.37
CA ALA A 260 15.75 3.50 0.34
C ALA A 260 15.80 5.03 0.21
N ALA A 261 14.63 5.67 0.20
CA ALA A 261 14.50 7.12 0.12
C ALA A 261 15.18 7.88 1.28
N LEU A 262 15.16 7.31 2.50
CA LEU A 262 15.86 7.90 3.64
C LEU A 262 17.38 7.81 3.50
N VAL A 263 17.90 6.71 2.96
CA VAL A 263 19.34 6.56 2.68
C VAL A 263 19.77 7.49 1.55
N MET A 264 18.95 7.61 0.49
CA MET A 264 19.13 8.55 -0.60
C MET A 264 19.15 10.01 -0.10
N SER A 265 18.25 10.38 0.82
CA SER A 265 18.23 11.72 1.43
C SER A 265 19.52 12.04 2.20
N ARG A 266 20.04 11.02 2.92
CA ARG A 266 21.33 11.13 3.61
C ARG A 266 22.46 11.28 2.60
N LEU A 267 22.49 10.46 1.56
CA LEU A 267 23.50 10.51 0.50
C LEU A 267 23.57 11.91 -0.14
N SER A 268 22.42 12.45 -0.55
CA SER A 268 22.34 13.80 -1.13
C SER A 268 22.97 14.86 -0.22
N SER A 269 22.67 14.81 1.07
CA SER A 269 23.24 15.74 2.07
C SER A 269 24.75 15.57 2.23
N VAL A 270 25.23 14.32 2.26
CA VAL A 270 26.65 13.98 2.43
C VAL A 270 27.44 14.43 1.20
N VAL A 271 26.98 14.09 -0.01
CA VAL A 271 27.62 14.49 -1.28
C VAL A 271 27.77 16.01 -1.33
N ARG A 272 26.67 16.76 -1.14
CA ARG A 272 26.74 18.23 -1.17
C ARG A 272 27.67 18.82 -0.12
N SER A 273 27.68 18.26 1.09
CA SER A 273 28.58 18.70 2.16
C SER A 273 30.04 18.42 1.82
N THR A 274 30.36 17.22 1.32
CA THR A 274 31.73 16.83 0.96
C THR A 274 32.27 17.66 -0.20
N MET A 275 31.46 17.83 -1.26
CA MET A 275 31.83 18.57 -2.46
C MET A 275 32.04 20.07 -2.24
N THR A 276 31.65 20.60 -1.07
CA THR A 276 31.97 21.98 -0.67
C THR A 276 33.48 22.16 -0.41
N PHE A 277 34.19 21.10 -0.02
CA PHE A 277 35.58 21.18 0.43
C PHE A 277 36.54 20.28 -0.34
N VAL A 278 36.06 19.16 -0.88
CA VAL A 278 36.87 18.15 -1.57
C VAL A 278 36.57 18.19 -3.07
N LYS A 279 37.60 18.36 -3.89
CA LYS A 279 37.50 18.44 -5.36
C LYS A 279 38.14 17.24 -6.07
N ASP A 280 38.92 16.45 -5.35
CA ASP A 280 39.46 15.20 -5.87
C ASP A 280 38.38 14.11 -5.81
N ALA A 281 38.16 13.42 -6.92
CA ALA A 281 37.08 12.43 -7.04
C ALA A 281 37.28 11.24 -6.09
N CYS A 282 38.53 10.77 -5.91
CA CYS A 282 38.82 9.62 -5.06
C CYS A 282 38.67 9.98 -3.58
N GLU A 283 39.27 11.11 -3.17
CA GLU A 283 39.14 11.62 -1.80
C GLU A 283 37.67 11.83 -1.44
N ALA A 284 36.88 12.43 -2.34
CA ALA A 284 35.47 12.67 -2.12
C ALA A 284 34.68 11.37 -1.93
N VAL A 285 34.87 10.37 -2.80
CA VAL A 285 34.16 9.08 -2.68
C VAL A 285 34.58 8.33 -1.41
N CYS A 286 35.86 8.35 -1.04
CA CYS A 286 36.35 7.77 0.22
C CYS A 286 35.66 8.41 1.44
N GLU A 287 35.59 9.74 1.50
CA GLU A 287 34.92 10.47 2.59
C GLU A 287 33.41 10.19 2.62
N ILE A 288 32.75 10.18 1.45
CA ILE A 288 31.33 9.82 1.33
C ILE A 288 31.09 8.39 1.82
N ASN A 289 31.90 7.42 1.38
CA ASN A 289 31.80 6.03 1.77
C ASN A 289 31.97 5.85 3.29
N ASN A 290 33.02 6.42 3.86
CA ASN A 290 33.30 6.36 5.29
C ASN A 290 32.15 6.98 6.11
N HIS A 291 31.62 8.12 5.64
CA HIS A 291 30.43 8.70 6.25
C HIS A 291 29.26 7.72 6.21
N MET A 292 28.96 7.12 5.06
CA MET A 292 27.85 6.18 4.91
C MET A 292 28.02 4.94 5.81
N CYS A 293 29.23 4.37 5.89
CA CYS A 293 29.59 3.25 6.75
C CYS A 293 29.36 3.53 8.25
N ALA A 294 29.71 4.73 8.74
CA ALA A 294 29.63 5.07 10.17
C ALA A 294 28.24 4.91 10.80
N LYS A 295 27.17 4.95 9.98
CA LYS A 295 25.80 4.64 10.37
C LYS A 295 25.11 3.80 9.31
N ALA A 296 25.78 2.73 8.88
CA ALA A 296 25.23 1.79 7.92
C ALA A 296 23.87 1.28 8.41
N VAL A 297 22.91 1.25 7.50
CA VAL A 297 21.61 0.60 7.73
C VAL A 297 21.75 -0.83 7.24
N GLU A 298 21.44 -1.80 8.10
CA GLU A 298 21.62 -3.22 7.77
C GLU A 298 20.90 -3.59 6.46
N GLY A 299 21.63 -4.27 5.56
CA GLY A 299 21.12 -4.67 4.24
C GLY A 299 20.93 -3.51 3.25
N ARG A 300 21.48 -2.32 3.51
CA ARG A 300 21.44 -1.17 2.58
C ARG A 300 22.85 -0.72 2.22
N PHE A 301 23.10 -0.64 0.93
CA PHE A 301 24.30 -0.07 0.32
C PHE A 301 23.88 0.77 -0.88
N VAL A 302 24.80 1.57 -1.40
CA VAL A 302 24.51 2.42 -2.56
C VAL A 302 25.54 2.15 -3.65
N THR A 303 25.07 1.78 -4.83
CA THR A 303 25.93 1.80 -6.03
C THR A 303 26.08 3.25 -6.46
N PHE A 304 27.31 3.73 -6.65
CA PHE A 304 27.55 5.17 -6.81
C PHE A 304 28.62 5.47 -7.85
N VAL A 305 28.42 6.55 -8.61
CA VAL A 305 29.39 7.12 -9.53
C VAL A 305 29.56 8.59 -9.19
N LEU A 306 30.82 9.01 -9.06
CA LEU A 306 31.19 10.41 -8.94
C LEU A 306 32.11 10.78 -10.09
N ILE A 307 31.74 11.83 -10.82
CA ILE A 307 32.56 12.40 -11.89
C ILE A 307 32.89 13.85 -11.55
N ILE A 308 34.17 14.19 -11.66
CA ILE A 308 34.64 15.58 -11.63
C ILE A 308 35.13 15.94 -13.04
N LEU A 309 34.42 16.87 -13.65
CA LEU A 309 34.71 17.42 -14.96
C LEU A 309 35.51 18.71 -14.82
N ASN A 310 36.70 18.74 -15.41
CA ASN A 310 37.50 19.95 -15.58
C ASN A 310 37.14 20.60 -16.92
N LEU A 311 36.46 21.74 -16.84
CA LEU A 311 35.94 22.52 -17.96
C LEU A 311 37.03 23.25 -18.75
N LYS A 312 38.23 23.39 -18.18
CA LYS A 312 39.34 24.11 -18.81
C LYS A 312 40.09 23.23 -19.81
N ASP A 313 40.36 21.98 -19.45
CA ASP A 313 41.05 21.03 -20.32
C ASP A 313 40.12 19.96 -20.91
N ASN A 314 38.84 19.95 -20.52
CA ASN A 314 37.81 19.01 -20.96
C ASN A 314 38.12 17.56 -20.57
N THR A 315 38.79 17.38 -19.44
CA THR A 315 39.07 16.05 -18.87
C THR A 315 38.06 15.74 -17.78
N MET A 316 37.66 14.47 -17.67
CA MET A 316 36.90 13.99 -16.53
C MET A 316 37.68 12.95 -15.75
N THR A 317 37.50 12.98 -14.43
CA THR A 317 37.91 11.90 -13.51
C THR A 317 36.65 11.24 -12.98
N CYS A 318 36.61 9.92 -13.03
CA CYS A 318 35.46 9.10 -12.66
C CYS A 318 35.88 8.10 -11.60
N VAL A 319 35.10 7.99 -10.54
CA VAL A 319 35.18 6.92 -9.55
C VAL A 319 33.87 6.16 -9.59
N ASN A 320 33.95 4.86 -9.86
CA ASN A 320 32.80 3.97 -9.84
C ASN A 320 32.86 3.08 -8.59
N ALA A 321 31.91 3.28 -7.68
CA ALA A 321 31.71 2.51 -6.46
C ALA A 321 30.55 1.54 -6.64
N GLY A 322 30.79 0.45 -7.37
CA GLY A 322 29.88 -0.68 -7.51
C GLY A 322 28.67 -0.45 -8.42
N HIS A 323 28.66 0.63 -9.20
CA HIS A 323 27.59 0.95 -10.15
C HIS A 323 27.92 0.44 -11.56
N MET A 324 26.92 0.49 -12.45
CA MET A 324 27.12 0.19 -13.87
C MET A 324 28.08 1.22 -14.49
N SER A 325 29.00 0.76 -15.34
CA SER A 325 29.99 1.64 -15.98
C SER A 325 29.30 2.68 -16.87
N PRO A 326 29.68 3.97 -16.76
CA PRO A 326 29.24 5.00 -17.70
C PRO A 326 29.54 4.59 -19.15
N MET A 327 28.55 4.73 -20.02
CA MET A 327 28.70 4.51 -21.46
C MET A 327 29.14 5.79 -22.14
N VAL A 328 30.24 5.76 -22.88
CA VAL A 328 30.71 6.88 -23.69
C VAL A 328 30.44 6.60 -25.17
N LEU A 329 29.52 7.36 -25.76
CA LEU A 329 29.31 7.45 -27.20
C LEU A 329 30.31 8.46 -27.77
N GLN A 330 31.25 7.99 -28.55
CA GLN A 330 32.23 8.83 -29.22
C GLN A 330 31.64 9.46 -30.49
N ALA A 331 32.21 10.57 -30.95
CA ALA A 331 31.76 11.28 -32.15
C ALA A 331 31.72 10.40 -33.43
N ASP A 332 32.54 9.35 -33.50
CA ASP A 332 32.58 8.37 -34.60
C ASP A 332 31.54 7.24 -34.48
N LYS A 333 30.59 7.37 -33.54
CA LYS A 333 29.55 6.39 -33.21
C LYS A 333 30.07 5.09 -32.59
N ASN A 334 31.32 5.08 -32.12
CA ASN A 334 31.79 4.01 -31.26
C ASN A 334 31.22 4.18 -29.84
N VAL A 335 30.93 3.06 -29.17
CA VAL A 335 30.53 3.06 -27.74
C VAL A 335 31.61 2.35 -26.97
N ILE A 336 32.13 3.04 -25.95
CA ILE A 336 33.12 2.50 -25.02
C ILE A 336 32.54 2.53 -23.60
N GLU A 337 32.96 1.58 -22.78
CA GLU A 337 32.68 1.50 -21.35
C GLU A 337 34.03 1.40 -20.63
N PHE A 338 34.09 1.88 -19.38
CA PHE A 338 35.29 1.70 -18.56
C PHE A 338 35.44 0.25 -18.10
N SER A 339 36.70 -0.16 -17.89
CA SER A 339 37.03 -1.53 -17.49
C SER A 339 36.27 -1.95 -16.24
N GLU A 340 35.74 -3.16 -16.21
CA GLU A 340 35.11 -3.74 -15.02
C GLU A 340 36.09 -3.82 -13.84
N ASP A 341 37.40 -3.95 -14.12
CA ASP A 341 38.45 -3.96 -13.09
C ASP A 341 38.53 -2.64 -12.29
N SER A 342 38.05 -1.53 -12.87
CA SER A 342 38.04 -0.21 -12.22
C SER A 342 36.81 0.03 -11.34
N VAL A 343 35.86 -0.92 -11.32
CA VAL A 343 34.64 -0.82 -10.51
C VAL A 343 34.94 -1.28 -9.09
N GLY A 344 34.86 -0.34 -8.15
CA GLY A 344 34.99 -0.62 -6.72
C GLY A 344 33.74 -1.27 -6.12
N ILE A 345 33.71 -1.39 -4.80
CA ILE A 345 32.52 -1.87 -4.07
C ILE A 345 31.50 -0.73 -3.86
N PRO A 346 30.20 -1.05 -3.69
CA PRO A 346 29.20 -0.07 -3.31
C PRO A 346 29.58 0.71 -2.04
N ILE A 347 29.23 2.00 -1.98
CA ILE A 347 29.49 2.82 -0.79
C ILE A 347 28.60 2.38 0.37
N GLY A 348 29.13 2.52 1.59
CA GLY A 348 28.47 2.07 2.83
C GLY A 348 28.70 0.59 3.17
N VAL A 349 29.58 -0.10 2.45
CA VAL A 349 29.87 -1.54 2.65
C VAL A 349 31.15 -1.76 3.46
N LEU A 350 32.27 -1.14 3.07
CA LEU A 350 33.56 -1.29 3.74
C LEU A 350 34.22 0.08 3.87
N GLU A 351 34.53 0.46 5.10
CA GLU A 351 35.27 1.68 5.43
C GLU A 351 36.70 1.61 4.87
N ASP A 352 37.26 2.77 4.51
CA ASP A 352 38.62 2.95 4.00
C ASP A 352 38.94 2.12 2.74
N TYR A 353 37.93 1.84 1.90
CA TYR A 353 38.12 1.14 0.63
C TYR A 353 38.91 2.01 -0.37
N PRO A 354 40.00 1.49 -0.97
CA PRO A 354 40.79 2.24 -1.94
C PRO A 354 40.13 2.22 -3.32
N TYR A 355 39.33 3.23 -3.62
CA TYR A 355 38.69 3.38 -4.93
C TYR A 355 39.68 3.75 -6.04
N GLU A 356 39.44 3.25 -7.25
CA GLU A 356 40.24 3.58 -8.44
C GLU A 356 39.65 4.78 -9.19
N VAL A 357 40.53 5.57 -9.79
CA VAL A 357 40.16 6.72 -10.63
C VAL A 357 40.42 6.39 -12.08
N VAL A 358 39.40 6.57 -12.91
CA VAL A 358 39.52 6.51 -14.37
C VAL A 358 39.45 7.92 -14.93
N SER A 359 40.42 8.27 -15.78
CA SER A 359 40.43 9.56 -16.49
C SER A 359 40.03 9.39 -17.95
N TYR A 360 39.29 10.36 -18.48
CA TYR A 360 38.89 10.39 -19.89
C TYR A 360 38.91 11.81 -20.45
N ASP A 361 39.49 11.97 -21.65
CA ASP A 361 39.51 13.24 -22.40
C ASP A 361 38.22 13.35 -23.23
N ILE A 362 37.32 14.28 -22.84
CA ILE A 362 36.04 14.47 -23.53
C ILE A 362 36.26 15.29 -24.80
N LYS A 363 36.10 14.64 -25.94
CA LYS A 363 36.21 15.29 -27.25
C LYS A 363 34.89 15.95 -27.65
N PRO A 364 34.90 16.99 -28.51
CA PRO A 364 33.68 17.53 -29.09
C PRO A 364 32.85 16.41 -29.76
N GLY A 365 31.57 16.33 -29.42
CA GLY A 365 30.65 15.30 -29.88
C GLY A 365 30.62 14.01 -29.05
N ASP A 366 31.51 13.85 -28.05
CA ASP A 366 31.41 12.73 -27.12
C ASP A 366 30.25 12.96 -26.14
N ILE A 367 29.49 11.89 -25.87
CA ILE A 367 28.36 11.89 -24.95
C ILE A 367 28.53 10.74 -23.96
N ILE A 368 28.47 11.04 -22.68
CA ILE A 368 28.54 10.11 -21.58
C ILE A 368 27.12 9.91 -21.04
N THR A 369 26.72 8.65 -20.86
CA THR A 369 25.42 8.27 -20.32
C THR A 369 25.60 7.36 -19.11
N ILE A 370 24.95 7.72 -18.00
CA ILE A 370 24.87 6.98 -16.74
C ILE A 370 23.41 6.66 -16.49
N TYR A 371 23.11 5.46 -16.04
CA TYR A 371 21.74 4.99 -15.84
C TYR A 371 21.67 3.94 -14.74
N THR A 372 20.50 3.82 -14.12
CA THR A 372 20.22 2.74 -13.16
C THR A 372 19.72 1.48 -13.87
N ASP A 373 19.75 0.37 -13.14
CA ASP A 373 19.30 -0.92 -13.65
C ASP A 373 17.84 -0.89 -14.12
N GLY A 374 16.99 -0.02 -13.56
CA GLY A 374 15.62 0.20 -14.01
C GLY A 374 15.47 0.54 -15.49
N VAL A 375 16.50 1.10 -16.14
CA VAL A 375 16.55 1.24 -17.62
C VAL A 375 16.72 -0.12 -18.29
N SER A 376 17.72 -0.88 -17.87
CA SER A 376 18.08 -2.15 -18.51
C SER A 376 17.11 -3.29 -18.17
N GLU A 377 16.49 -3.23 -16.99
CA GLU A 377 15.53 -4.20 -16.46
C GLU A 377 14.07 -3.82 -16.73
N ALA A 378 13.83 -2.70 -17.41
CA ALA A 378 12.50 -2.33 -17.86
C ALA A 378 11.88 -3.48 -18.67
N MET A 379 10.68 -3.90 -18.29
CA MET A 379 10.10 -5.15 -18.76
C MET A 379 8.82 -4.88 -19.55
N ASN A 380 8.61 -5.60 -20.66
CA ASN A 380 7.37 -5.57 -21.41
C ASN A 380 6.34 -6.58 -20.86
N TYR A 381 5.11 -6.64 -21.40
CA TYR A 381 4.09 -7.60 -20.97
C TYR A 381 4.41 -9.07 -21.27
N GLU A 382 5.40 -9.34 -22.13
CA GLU A 382 5.90 -10.69 -22.44
C GLU A 382 7.02 -11.14 -21.48
N ASN A 383 7.37 -10.30 -20.50
CA ASN A 383 8.46 -10.49 -19.54
C ASN A 383 9.87 -10.40 -20.16
N GLU A 384 10.00 -9.72 -21.29
CA GLU A 384 11.31 -9.44 -21.91
C GLU A 384 11.88 -8.14 -21.34
N LEU A 385 13.14 -8.20 -20.90
CA LEU A 385 13.88 -7.02 -20.44
C LEU A 385 14.30 -6.16 -21.63
N TYR A 386 14.41 -4.85 -21.42
CA TYR A 386 14.95 -3.91 -22.41
C TYR A 386 16.37 -4.30 -22.79
N GLY A 387 17.21 -4.56 -21.79
CA GLY A 387 18.52 -5.17 -21.94
C GLY A 387 19.61 -4.21 -22.42
N MET A 388 20.85 -4.54 -22.03
CA MET A 388 22.04 -3.75 -22.31
C MET A 388 22.39 -3.67 -23.80
N GLU A 389 22.22 -4.76 -24.53
CA GLU A 389 22.51 -4.80 -25.97
C GLU A 389 21.57 -3.89 -26.76
N HIS A 390 20.30 -3.79 -26.34
CA HIS A 390 19.35 -2.86 -26.96
C HIS A 390 19.81 -1.43 -26.71
N LEU A 391 20.09 -1.07 -25.45
CA LEU A 391 20.55 0.27 -25.08
C LEU A 391 21.80 0.68 -25.88
N ARG A 392 22.82 -0.18 -25.94
CA ARG A 392 24.05 0.05 -26.71
C ARG A 392 23.77 0.32 -28.19
N ASN A 393 22.90 -0.48 -28.80
CA ASN A 393 22.55 -0.33 -30.21
C ASN A 393 21.72 0.93 -30.47
N PHE A 394 20.84 1.29 -29.54
CA PHE A 394 20.02 2.50 -29.62
C PHE A 394 20.89 3.76 -29.54
N VAL A 395 21.78 3.83 -28.53
CA VAL A 395 22.70 4.97 -28.32
C VAL A 395 23.60 5.21 -29.54
N LYS A 396 24.07 4.14 -30.23
CA LYS A 396 24.87 4.28 -31.47
C LYS A 396 24.12 5.00 -32.60
N GLN A 397 22.81 4.86 -32.67
CA GLN A 397 21.99 5.40 -33.75
C GLN A 397 21.43 6.80 -33.43
N ALA A 398 21.44 7.18 -32.16
CA ALA A 398 20.85 8.41 -31.66
C ALA A 398 21.62 9.67 -32.09
N THR A 399 20.99 10.82 -31.87
CA THR A 399 21.52 12.13 -32.22
C THR A 399 22.78 12.49 -31.40
N PRO A 400 23.74 13.26 -31.97
CA PRO A 400 24.94 13.68 -31.25
C PRO A 400 24.66 14.90 -30.34
N ASN A 401 23.58 14.81 -29.57
CA ASN A 401 23.16 15.81 -28.60
C ASN A 401 22.85 15.09 -27.28
N ALA A 402 23.49 15.49 -26.18
CA ALA A 402 23.35 14.75 -24.93
C ALA A 402 21.92 14.85 -24.35
N THR A 403 21.26 15.99 -24.56
CA THR A 403 19.90 16.22 -24.09
C THR A 403 18.86 15.42 -24.87
N ASP A 404 18.99 15.42 -26.19
CA ASP A 404 18.06 14.67 -27.05
C ASP A 404 18.29 13.17 -26.89
N LEU A 405 19.54 12.70 -26.79
CA LEU A 405 19.86 11.30 -26.50
C LEU A 405 19.16 10.82 -25.23
N GLY A 406 19.29 11.56 -24.13
CA GLY A 406 18.68 11.16 -22.85
C GLY A 406 17.15 11.05 -22.93
N LYS A 407 16.50 12.00 -23.61
CA LYS A 407 15.05 11.96 -23.85
C LYS A 407 14.65 10.80 -24.76
N GLU A 408 15.43 10.54 -25.82
CA GLU A 408 15.19 9.46 -26.78
C GLU A 408 15.30 8.09 -26.10
N VAL A 409 16.33 7.87 -25.28
CA VAL A 409 16.51 6.63 -24.49
C VAL A 409 15.32 6.42 -23.55
N LEU A 410 14.94 7.44 -22.78
CA LEU A 410 13.80 7.33 -21.86
C LEU A 410 12.49 7.03 -22.60
N ALA A 411 12.26 7.66 -23.76
CA ALA A 411 11.10 7.40 -24.59
C ALA A 411 11.10 5.97 -25.17
N ASP A 412 12.27 5.44 -25.51
CA ASP A 412 12.41 4.07 -26.02
C ASP A 412 12.18 3.02 -24.94
N VAL A 413 12.70 3.21 -23.74
CA VAL A 413 12.43 2.37 -22.56
C VAL A 413 10.92 2.31 -22.29
N LYS A 414 10.24 3.45 -22.30
CA LYS A 414 8.77 3.51 -22.12
C LYS A 414 8.01 2.81 -23.24
N ARG A 415 8.49 2.92 -24.48
CA ARG A 415 7.92 2.23 -25.64
C ARG A 415 8.03 0.72 -25.49
N HIS A 416 9.20 0.23 -25.07
CA HIS A 416 9.43 -1.18 -24.76
C HIS A 416 8.50 -1.70 -23.67
N ALA A 417 8.39 -0.96 -22.56
CA ALA A 417 7.50 -1.33 -21.44
C ALA A 417 6.02 -1.36 -21.83
N ALA A 418 5.61 -0.64 -22.89
CA ALA A 418 4.25 -0.63 -23.43
C ALA A 418 3.14 -0.35 -22.40
N GLY A 419 3.44 0.47 -21.38
CA GLY A 419 2.52 0.81 -20.30
C GLY A 419 2.45 -0.21 -19.16
N ARG A 420 3.34 -1.22 -19.14
CA ARG A 420 3.54 -2.06 -17.96
C ARG A 420 4.10 -1.19 -16.82
N PRO A 421 3.59 -1.33 -15.57
CA PRO A 421 4.18 -0.64 -14.41
C PRO A 421 5.66 -0.98 -14.27
N GLN A 422 6.48 0.02 -13.98
CA GLN A 422 7.92 -0.16 -13.78
C GLN A 422 8.20 -1.01 -12.54
N ASN A 423 9.26 -1.83 -12.61
CA ASN A 423 9.67 -2.68 -11.50
C ASN A 423 10.63 -1.95 -10.57
N ASP A 424 11.47 -1.07 -11.09
CA ASP A 424 12.47 -0.28 -10.37
C ASP A 424 12.44 1.20 -10.78
N ASP A 425 13.12 2.03 -9.98
CA ASP A 425 13.32 3.44 -10.32
C ASP A 425 14.12 3.55 -11.62
N ILE A 426 13.73 4.51 -12.46
CA ILE A 426 14.37 4.75 -13.76
C ILE A 426 15.07 6.10 -13.66
N THR A 427 16.40 6.06 -13.57
CA THR A 427 17.22 7.26 -13.56
C THR A 427 18.23 7.22 -14.69
N LEU A 428 18.40 8.37 -15.33
CA LEU A 428 19.26 8.54 -16.48
C LEU A 428 19.92 9.91 -16.38
N MET A 429 21.23 9.98 -16.63
CA MET A 429 21.98 11.21 -16.81
C MET A 429 22.79 11.10 -18.10
N SER A 430 22.75 12.16 -18.90
CA SER A 430 23.46 12.27 -20.17
C SER A 430 24.18 13.62 -20.19
N PHE A 431 25.48 13.62 -20.43
CA PHE A 431 26.23 14.86 -20.61
C PHE A 431 27.27 14.71 -21.71
N GLY A 432 27.59 15.79 -22.40
CA GLY A 432 28.52 15.72 -23.51
C GLY A 432 29.00 17.08 -23.96
N ARG A 433 30.11 17.10 -24.69
CA ARG A 433 30.67 18.33 -25.25
C ARG A 433 30.06 18.59 -26.62
N LYS A 434 29.61 19.83 -26.86
CA LYS A 434 29.02 20.23 -28.14
C LYS A 434 30.02 20.07 -29.29
N LEU A 435 29.50 19.73 -30.47
CA LEU A 435 30.26 19.62 -31.73
C LEU A 435 30.78 20.97 -32.23
#